data_AF-F0ZQ08-F1
#
_entry.id   AF-F0ZQ08-F1
#
_cell.length_a   1.000
_cell.length_b   1.000
_cell.length_c   1.000
_cell.angle_alpha   90.00
_cell.angle_beta   90.00
_cell.angle_gamma   90.00
#
_symmetry.space_group_name_H-M   'P 1'
#
loop_
_entity.id
_entity.type
_entity.pdbx_description
1 polymer ?
#
loop_
_entity_poly.entity_id
_entity_poly.type
_entity_poly.pdbx_seq_one_letter_code
_entity_poly.pdbx_strand_id
1 'polypeptide(L)'
;MKIINNIFFIIVVLFINISISYQTESNTPSLYREDETCTIIINPKQLQKPTMDCGYSNYGGCTSIKHALYSLNMLLKTKDCSTAKIIIENGVYYSFLLNSVDSIELSNLNNIKLLQIVGKEKKTFINGKNFEGSFFTFKEQLASPIEFQFVNLNFRNWHGEGNLIDFSPGGNKFVQIKFFNCTFKNIETPSILTANFPFSAINNRVSFYNSDFRNISTINNPVVINHSNIKFTDSNINYSKMALTFFNLDSSFIKFSNSTISKELIYPVSGRNNYVEVYKTKDMTLAYCYNCFISKSDTKD
;
A
#
# COMPACT_ATOMS: atom_id res chain seq x y z
N MET A 1 -44.06 6.02 33.97
CA MET A 1 -43.71 5.78 32.56
C MET A 1 -42.70 6.76 31.95
N LYS A 2 -42.61 8.04 32.39
CA LYS A 2 -41.63 9.01 31.85
C LYS A 2 -40.16 8.76 32.24
N ILE A 3 -39.90 8.16 33.40
CA ILE A 3 -38.52 7.94 33.90
C ILE A 3 -37.79 6.86 33.09
N ILE A 4 -38.50 5.83 32.63
CA ILE A 4 -37.91 4.73 31.84
C ILE A 4 -37.45 5.23 30.46
N ASN A 5 -38.20 6.15 29.84
CA ASN A 5 -37.81 6.74 28.55
C ASN A 5 -36.53 7.61 28.64
N ASN A 6 -36.33 8.31 29.75
CA ASN A 6 -35.13 9.13 29.94
C ASN A 6 -33.87 8.27 30.18
N ILE A 7 -34.00 7.16 30.91
CA ILE A 7 -32.89 6.21 31.12
C ILE A 7 -32.49 5.55 29.79
N PHE A 8 -33.47 5.13 28.98
CA PHE A 8 -33.20 4.54 27.67
C PHE A 8 -32.48 5.50 26.73
N PHE A 9 -32.89 6.78 26.70
CA PHE A 9 -32.26 7.79 25.86
C PHE A 9 -30.80 8.06 26.26
N ILE A 10 -30.50 8.13 27.55
CA ILE A 10 -29.12 8.32 28.05
C ILE A 10 -28.23 7.14 27.66
N ILE A 11 -28.72 5.90 27.79
CA ILE A 11 -27.96 4.70 27.42
C ILE A 11 -27.64 4.71 25.93
N VAL A 12 -28.62 5.01 25.06
CA VAL A 12 -28.41 5.07 23.61
C VAL A 12 -27.37 6.14 23.23
N VAL A 13 -27.44 7.34 23.84
CA VAL A 13 -26.47 8.41 23.59
C VAL A 13 -25.07 8.04 24.10
N LEU A 14 -24.97 7.32 25.23
CA LEU A 14 -23.69 6.83 25.75
C LEU A 14 -23.06 5.78 24.82
N PHE A 15 -23.85 4.84 24.31
CA PHE A 15 -23.38 3.82 23.38
C PHE A 15 -22.96 4.43 22.03
N ILE A 16 -23.69 5.44 21.53
CA ILE A 16 -23.30 6.16 20.31
C ILE A 16 -21.98 6.89 20.51
N ASN A 17 -21.79 7.61 21.63
CA ASN A 17 -20.53 8.32 21.88
C ASN A 17 -19.35 7.36 22.10
N ILE A 18 -19.52 6.26 22.83
CA ILE A 18 -18.47 5.24 22.99
C ILE A 18 -18.11 4.62 21.64
N SER A 19 -19.11 4.36 20.78
CA SER A 19 -18.89 3.78 19.45
C SER A 19 -18.18 4.74 18.48
N ILE A 20 -18.50 6.04 18.54
CA ILE A 20 -17.83 7.08 17.73
C ILE A 20 -16.39 7.27 18.22
N SER A 21 -16.16 7.34 19.53
CA SER A 21 -14.80 7.41 20.09
C SER A 21 -13.95 6.19 19.70
N TYR A 22 -14.53 4.98 19.68
CA TYR A 22 -13.86 3.76 19.24
C TYR A 22 -13.53 3.74 17.73
N GLN A 23 -14.32 4.43 16.89
CA GLN A 23 -14.03 4.54 15.45
C GLN A 23 -12.99 5.62 15.13
N THR A 24 -12.84 6.64 15.97
CA THR A 24 -11.85 7.70 15.77
C THR A 24 -10.47 7.40 16.37
N GLU A 25 -10.35 6.44 17.29
CA GLU A 25 -9.09 6.06 17.95
C GLU A 25 -8.70 4.58 17.73
N SER A 26 -8.57 4.08 16.48
CA SER A 26 -7.78 2.85 16.27
C SER A 26 -7.30 2.54 14.85
N ASN A 27 -7.23 3.51 13.93
CA ASN A 27 -6.73 3.25 12.56
C ASN A 27 -5.21 3.43 12.39
N THR A 28 -4.46 3.65 13.47
CA THR A 28 -3.02 3.39 13.52
C THR A 28 -2.78 2.03 14.15
N PRO A 29 -2.21 1.04 13.43
CA PRO A 29 -1.81 -0.20 14.07
C PRO A 29 -0.61 0.07 14.96
N SER A 30 -0.81 0.05 16.28
CA SER A 30 0.29 -0.16 17.23
C SER A 30 -0.14 -1.17 18.28
N LEU A 31 0.01 -2.45 17.94
CA LEU A 31 -0.02 -3.56 18.89
C LEU A 31 1.22 -4.42 18.64
N TYR A 32 2.41 -3.79 18.69
CA TYR A 32 3.67 -4.52 18.71
C TYR A 32 4.62 -3.89 19.73
N ARG A 33 5.33 -4.77 20.41
CA ARG A 33 6.37 -4.50 21.39
C ARG A 33 7.52 -3.73 20.74
N GLU A 34 7.86 -2.53 21.25
CA GLU A 34 8.94 -1.69 20.70
C GLU A 34 10.30 -2.43 20.70
N ASP A 35 10.49 -3.38 21.61
CA ASP A 35 11.66 -4.25 21.74
C ASP A 35 11.88 -5.16 20.52
N GLU A 36 10.83 -5.56 19.80
CA GLU A 36 10.93 -6.45 18.61
C GLU A 36 11.01 -5.70 17.27
N THR A 37 11.11 -4.36 17.32
CA THR A 37 11.08 -3.52 16.12
C THR A 37 12.47 -3.02 15.75
N CYS A 38 12.80 -3.16 14.46
CA CYS A 38 13.96 -2.56 13.82
C CYS A 38 13.51 -1.28 13.10
N THR A 39 13.88 -0.11 13.63
CA THR A 39 13.47 1.19 13.06
C THR A 39 14.63 1.88 12.36
N ILE A 40 14.41 2.30 11.11
CA ILE A 40 15.33 3.11 10.31
C ILE A 40 14.62 4.42 9.93
N ILE A 41 15.32 5.56 10.03
CA ILE A 41 14.74 6.89 9.73
C ILE A 41 15.45 7.49 8.51
N ILE A 42 14.69 7.92 7.51
CA ILE A 42 15.18 8.61 6.31
C ILE A 42 14.96 10.12 6.45
N ASN A 43 16.05 10.90 6.42
CA ASN A 43 16.00 12.35 6.53
C ASN A 43 16.44 13.02 5.21
N PRO A 44 15.68 14.01 4.68
CA PRO A 44 16.05 14.66 3.42
C PRO A 44 17.18 15.69 3.58
N LYS A 45 17.50 16.09 4.83
CA LYS A 45 18.61 17.01 5.13
C LYS A 45 19.81 16.19 5.61
N GLN A 46 20.97 16.37 4.99
CA GLN A 46 22.25 16.08 5.64
C GLN A 46 22.32 16.96 6.89
N LEU A 47 21.85 16.48 8.03
CA LEU A 47 21.98 17.21 9.28
C LEU A 47 23.48 17.25 9.62
N GLN A 48 24.03 18.46 9.77
CA GLN A 48 25.38 18.72 10.29
C GLN A 48 25.59 18.28 11.76
N LYS A 49 24.70 17.45 12.32
CA LYS A 49 24.84 16.87 13.65
C LYS A 49 24.47 15.39 13.61
N PRO A 50 25.38 14.49 14.02
CA PRO A 50 25.16 13.05 13.97
C PRO A 50 24.27 12.65 15.16
N THR A 51 22.96 12.80 15.01
CA THR A 51 22.01 12.14 15.92
C THR A 51 21.35 10.99 15.17
N MET A 52 21.88 9.79 15.45
CA MET A 52 21.40 8.45 15.08
C MET A 52 20.88 8.31 13.64
N ASP A 53 21.83 8.33 12.70
CA ASP A 53 21.65 7.94 11.31
C ASP A 53 22.01 6.44 11.18
N CYS A 54 21.12 5.63 10.62
CA CYS A 54 21.41 4.29 10.05
C CYS A 54 21.96 3.14 10.91
N GLY A 55 22.03 3.20 12.24
CA GLY A 55 22.40 2.04 13.07
C GLY A 55 23.86 1.59 12.91
N TYR A 56 24.69 1.86 13.93
CA TYR A 56 26.10 1.46 14.08
C TYR A 56 27.05 1.69 12.86
N SER A 57 27.93 2.67 13.04
CA SER A 57 29.19 2.93 12.31
C SER A 57 29.14 3.33 10.81
N ASN A 58 29.61 4.55 10.55
CA ASN A 58 30.30 5.01 9.33
C ASN A 58 29.55 5.28 8.01
N TYR A 59 28.22 5.20 7.93
CA TYR A 59 27.51 5.67 6.73
C TYR A 59 26.89 7.05 6.95
N GLY A 60 27.43 8.07 6.29
CA GLY A 60 26.76 9.35 6.16
C GLY A 60 25.53 9.22 5.25
N GLY A 61 24.34 9.54 5.76
CA GLY A 61 23.15 9.86 4.97
C GLY A 61 22.17 8.71 4.72
N CYS A 62 21.21 8.52 5.62
CA CYS A 62 19.94 7.85 5.31
C CYS A 62 19.05 8.78 4.47
N THR A 63 19.44 9.04 3.22
CA THR A 63 18.73 9.98 2.33
C THR A 63 17.78 9.27 1.37
N SER A 64 17.83 7.94 1.29
CA SER A 64 17.04 7.13 0.34
C SER A 64 16.52 5.82 0.94
N ILE A 65 15.49 5.26 0.31
CA ILE A 65 14.92 3.95 0.70
C ILE A 65 15.90 2.82 0.47
N LYS A 66 16.70 2.90 -0.59
CA LYS A 66 17.78 1.95 -0.83
C LYS A 66 18.78 1.93 0.33
N HIS A 67 19.21 3.10 0.80
CA HIS A 67 20.09 3.20 1.97
C HIS A 67 19.40 2.64 3.22
N ALA A 68 18.12 2.95 3.42
CA ALA A 68 17.37 2.43 4.57
C ALA A 68 17.26 0.89 4.56
N LEU A 69 17.04 0.29 3.40
CA LEU A 69 16.96 -1.17 3.24
C LEU A 69 18.34 -1.83 3.43
N TYR A 70 19.44 -1.21 2.99
CA TYR A 70 20.79 -1.70 3.31
C TYR A 70 21.07 -1.64 4.82
N SER A 71 20.72 -0.53 5.47
CA SER A 71 20.86 -0.41 6.92
C SER A 71 20.01 -1.42 7.67
N LEU A 72 18.77 -1.66 7.22
CA LEU A 72 17.92 -2.72 7.78
C LEU A 72 18.58 -4.08 7.65
N ASN A 73 19.10 -4.42 6.47
CA ASN A 73 19.76 -5.70 6.23
C ASN A 73 20.96 -5.90 7.18
N MET A 74 21.74 -4.85 7.43
CA MET A 74 22.84 -4.89 8.40
C MET A 74 22.35 -5.03 9.84
N LEU A 75 21.28 -4.32 10.21
CA LEU A 75 20.69 -4.39 11.55
C LEU A 75 20.16 -5.80 11.86
N LEU A 76 19.56 -6.46 10.87
CA LEU A 76 19.05 -7.83 11.00
C LEU A 76 20.14 -8.89 11.18
N LYS A 77 21.41 -8.57 10.93
CA LYS A 77 22.54 -9.47 11.23
C LYS A 77 22.93 -9.48 12.70
N THR A 78 22.56 -8.44 13.45
CA THR A 78 23.02 -8.24 14.84
C THR A 78 21.85 -8.13 15.82
N LYS A 79 20.64 -7.91 15.33
CA LYS A 79 19.41 -7.84 16.13
C LYS A 79 18.31 -8.68 15.47
N ASP A 80 17.73 -9.57 16.26
CA ASP A 80 16.51 -10.26 15.87
C ASP A 80 15.31 -9.31 16.01
N CYS A 81 14.65 -9.04 14.90
CA CYS A 81 13.43 -8.24 14.83
C CYS A 81 12.35 -9.05 14.12
N SER A 82 11.11 -8.97 14.61
CA SER A 82 9.94 -9.53 13.94
C SER A 82 9.27 -8.49 13.02
N THR A 83 9.54 -7.21 13.29
CA THR A 83 9.01 -6.06 12.54
C THR A 83 10.13 -5.11 12.13
N ALA A 84 10.09 -4.66 10.88
CA ALA A 84 10.96 -3.61 10.35
C ALA A 84 10.13 -2.38 9.99
N LYS A 85 10.56 -1.19 10.44
CA LYS A 85 9.87 0.08 10.18
C LYS A 85 10.84 1.10 9.62
N ILE A 86 10.62 1.48 8.37
CA ILE A 86 11.35 2.54 7.67
C ILE A 86 10.48 3.80 7.72
N ILE A 87 10.91 4.81 8.49
CA ILE A 87 10.21 6.07 8.67
C ILE A 87 10.81 7.11 7.74
N ILE A 88 10.00 7.68 6.87
CA ILE A 88 10.38 8.76 5.97
C ILE A 88 9.88 10.07 6.59
N GLU A 89 10.81 10.94 6.98
CA GLU A 89 10.48 12.26 7.51
C GLU A 89 9.70 13.12 6.51
N ASN A 90 9.18 14.25 6.99
CA ASN A 90 8.46 15.19 6.13
C ASN A 90 9.41 15.84 5.12
N GLY A 91 8.99 15.94 3.86
CA GLY A 91 9.80 16.55 2.82
C GLY A 91 9.43 16.12 1.41
N VAL A 92 10.19 16.63 0.44
CA VAL A 92 10.12 16.21 -0.96
C VAL A 92 11.36 15.40 -1.28
N TYR A 93 11.16 14.13 -1.61
CA TYR A 93 12.20 13.19 -1.97
C TYR A 93 12.16 13.00 -3.49
N TYR A 94 13.22 13.43 -4.17
CA TYR A 94 13.32 13.26 -5.62
C TYR A 94 13.89 11.89 -5.94
N SER A 95 13.21 11.15 -6.80
CA SER A 95 13.53 9.78 -7.17
C SER A 95 14.89 9.61 -7.85
N PHE A 96 15.41 10.60 -8.58
CA PHE A 96 16.78 10.53 -9.10
C PHE A 96 17.87 10.57 -8.01
N LEU A 97 17.55 11.03 -6.79
CA LEU A 97 18.39 10.90 -5.60
C LEU A 97 18.08 9.62 -4.81
N LEU A 98 16.94 8.97 -5.11
CA LEU A 98 16.57 7.66 -4.61
C LEU A 98 17.14 6.64 -5.61
N ASN A 99 18.44 6.33 -5.51
CA ASN A 99 19.04 5.21 -6.26
C ASN A 99 18.06 4.03 -6.26
N SER A 100 17.63 3.60 -7.45
CA SER A 100 16.65 2.53 -7.65
C SER A 100 17.03 1.28 -6.84
N VAL A 101 16.02 0.66 -6.24
CA VAL A 101 16.15 -0.65 -5.61
C VAL A 101 15.97 -1.69 -6.73
N ASP A 102 17.02 -1.90 -7.53
CA ASP A 102 16.94 -2.85 -8.66
C ASP A 102 17.00 -4.31 -8.21
N SER A 103 17.54 -4.56 -7.02
CA SER A 103 17.38 -5.76 -6.22
C SER A 103 18.20 -5.53 -4.94
N ILE A 104 17.56 -5.53 -3.79
CA ILE A 104 18.29 -5.75 -2.54
C ILE A 104 18.02 -7.20 -2.23
N GLU A 105 19.07 -8.01 -2.15
CA GLU A 105 19.01 -9.35 -1.57
C GLU A 105 18.48 -9.23 -0.13
N LEU A 106 17.16 -9.36 -0.02
CA LEU A 106 16.38 -9.35 1.20
C LEU A 106 16.23 -10.77 1.76
N SER A 107 17.11 -11.68 1.37
CA SER A 107 17.25 -13.04 1.93
C SER A 107 17.38 -13.06 3.45
N ASN A 108 17.74 -11.93 4.08
CA ASN A 108 17.78 -11.75 5.53
C ASN A 108 16.44 -11.28 6.16
N LEU A 109 15.36 -11.10 5.38
CA LEU A 109 14.00 -10.87 5.89
C LEU A 109 13.35 -12.15 6.44
N ASN A 110 14.03 -13.29 6.50
CA ASN A 110 13.46 -14.57 6.92
C ASN A 110 12.74 -14.50 8.29
N ASN A 111 13.19 -13.61 9.17
CA ASN A 111 12.59 -13.41 10.51
C ASN A 111 11.58 -12.26 10.56
N ILE A 112 11.51 -11.42 9.51
CA ILE A 112 10.59 -10.28 9.44
C ILE A 112 9.22 -10.75 8.98
N LYS A 113 8.23 -10.56 9.84
CA LYS A 113 6.81 -10.81 9.55
C LYS A 113 6.12 -9.57 8.99
N LEU A 114 6.67 -8.38 9.27
CA LEU A 114 6.09 -7.10 8.86
C LEU A 114 7.19 -6.10 8.47
N LEU A 115 7.16 -5.60 7.24
CA LEU A 115 7.95 -4.46 6.78
C LEU A 115 7.03 -3.26 6.50
N GLN A 116 7.22 -2.16 7.23
CA GLN A 116 6.48 -0.92 7.03
C GLN A 116 7.38 0.17 6.44
N ILE A 117 6.90 0.85 5.40
CA ILE A 117 7.47 2.09 4.88
C ILE A 117 6.45 3.21 5.14
N VAL A 118 6.79 4.10 6.07
CA VAL A 118 5.85 5.05 6.67
C VAL A 118 6.31 6.47 6.43
N GLY A 119 5.51 7.26 5.71
CA GLY A 119 5.61 8.72 5.75
C GLY A 119 5.15 9.23 7.11
N LYS A 120 5.97 10.06 7.77
CA LYS A 120 5.66 10.56 9.12
C LYS A 120 4.32 11.32 9.16
N GLU A 121 3.99 12.04 8.09
CA GLU A 121 2.71 12.72 7.91
C GLU A 121 2.31 12.77 6.42
N LYS A 122 1.14 13.35 6.10
CA LYS A 122 0.68 13.64 4.73
C LYS A 122 1.55 14.67 3.96
N LYS A 123 2.75 14.99 4.47
CA LYS A 123 3.73 15.91 3.89
C LYS A 123 4.99 15.21 3.38
N THR A 124 5.01 13.87 3.39
CA THR A 124 6.05 13.08 2.73
C THR A 124 5.69 12.88 1.26
N PHE A 125 6.42 13.57 0.37
CA PHE A 125 6.22 13.50 -1.08
C PHE A 125 7.36 12.75 -1.76
N ILE A 126 7.04 11.69 -2.47
CA ILE A 126 7.97 10.96 -3.34
C ILE A 126 7.74 11.46 -4.77
N ASN A 127 8.68 12.23 -5.30
CA ASN A 127 8.59 12.88 -6.59
C ASN A 127 9.39 12.11 -7.63
N GLY A 128 8.69 11.50 -8.60
CA GLY A 128 9.21 10.64 -9.65
C GLY A 128 9.86 11.34 -10.84
N LYS A 129 9.94 12.68 -10.82
CA LYS A 129 10.34 13.46 -12.01
C LYS A 129 11.76 13.09 -12.46
N ASN A 130 11.92 12.78 -13.74
CA ASN A 130 13.18 12.38 -14.38
C ASN A 130 13.76 11.07 -13.79
N PHE A 131 12.91 10.10 -13.44
CA PHE A 131 13.35 8.79 -12.95
C PHE A 131 12.61 7.67 -13.66
N GLU A 132 13.38 6.73 -14.20
CA GLU A 132 12.87 5.70 -15.10
C GLU A 132 12.65 4.35 -14.41
N GLY A 133 13.11 4.20 -13.17
CA GLY A 133 13.05 2.95 -12.41
C GLY A 133 11.81 2.77 -11.53
N SER A 134 11.89 1.76 -10.66
CA SER A 134 10.87 1.44 -9.64
C SER A 134 11.18 2.10 -8.31
N PHE A 135 10.14 2.49 -7.56
CA PHE A 135 10.26 2.90 -6.17
C PHE A 135 10.62 1.72 -5.27
N PHE A 136 9.96 0.59 -5.49
CA PHE A 136 10.13 -0.61 -4.68
C PHE A 136 9.93 -1.86 -5.53
N THR A 137 10.89 -2.77 -5.47
CA THR A 137 10.87 -4.05 -6.18
C THR A 137 11.18 -5.18 -5.21
N PHE A 138 10.37 -6.23 -5.21
CA PHE A 138 10.57 -7.45 -4.45
C PHE A 138 10.36 -8.68 -5.34
N LYS A 139 11.44 -9.42 -5.61
CA LYS A 139 11.43 -10.59 -6.52
C LYS A 139 11.97 -11.87 -5.91
N GLU A 140 12.27 -11.84 -4.62
CA GLU A 140 12.95 -12.96 -3.97
C GLU A 140 12.00 -14.04 -3.48
N GLN A 141 12.58 -15.23 -3.29
CA GLN A 141 11.90 -16.33 -2.64
C GLN A 141 11.79 -16.07 -1.15
N LEU A 142 10.58 -16.20 -0.61
CA LEU A 142 10.32 -16.03 0.80
C LEU A 142 10.49 -17.36 1.55
N ALA A 143 11.24 -17.33 2.66
CA ALA A 143 11.30 -18.47 3.59
C ALA A 143 10.05 -18.55 4.49
N SER A 144 9.46 -17.40 4.82
CA SER A 144 8.35 -17.25 5.76
C SER A 144 7.28 -16.27 5.23
N PRO A 145 6.04 -16.33 5.73
CA PRO A 145 5.03 -15.33 5.38
C PRO A 145 5.41 -13.92 5.84
N ILE A 146 5.10 -12.92 5.02
CA ILE A 146 5.43 -11.52 5.30
C ILE A 146 4.30 -10.57 4.89
N GLU A 147 4.15 -9.49 5.66
CA GLU A 147 3.30 -8.36 5.34
C GLU A 147 4.16 -7.12 4.98
N PHE A 148 3.83 -6.47 3.86
CA PHE A 148 4.37 -5.19 3.44
C PHE A 148 3.31 -4.10 3.62
N GLN A 149 3.66 -3.01 4.30
CA GLN A 149 2.79 -1.86 4.46
C GLN A 149 3.45 -0.58 3.92
N PHE A 150 2.71 0.15 3.09
CA PHE A 150 3.04 1.51 2.66
C PHE A 150 2.03 2.45 3.29
N VAL A 151 2.49 3.39 4.11
CA VAL A 151 1.62 4.21 4.97
C VAL A 151 1.92 5.69 4.78
N ASN A 152 0.90 6.51 4.53
CA ASN A 152 0.99 7.97 4.40
C ASN A 152 2.01 8.47 3.35
N LEU A 153 2.16 7.77 2.22
CA LEU A 153 3.08 8.15 1.14
C LEU A 153 2.35 8.88 0.01
N ASN A 154 2.92 9.99 -0.47
CA ASN A 154 2.38 10.75 -1.60
C ASN A 154 3.30 10.66 -2.82
N PHE A 155 3.01 9.73 -3.71
CA PHE A 155 3.71 9.55 -4.98
C PHE A 155 3.22 10.56 -6.01
N ARG A 156 4.14 11.28 -6.67
CA ARG A 156 3.77 12.27 -7.68
C ARG A 156 4.75 12.39 -8.84
N ASN A 157 4.23 12.81 -10.00
CA ASN A 157 5.00 13.17 -11.21
C ASN A 157 6.00 12.09 -11.59
N TRP A 158 5.53 10.85 -11.71
CA TRP A 158 6.39 9.74 -12.05
C TRP A 158 6.26 9.42 -13.52
N HIS A 159 7.38 9.44 -14.23
CA HIS A 159 7.44 9.26 -15.68
C HIS A 159 8.56 8.26 -15.94
N GLY A 160 8.23 6.98 -15.98
CA GLY A 160 9.25 5.93 -16.03
C GLY A 160 8.85 4.74 -16.88
N GLU A 161 9.87 4.04 -17.39
CA GLU A 161 9.70 2.86 -18.23
C GLU A 161 9.40 1.59 -17.41
N GLY A 162 9.64 1.63 -16.09
CA GLY A 162 9.36 0.55 -15.14
C GLY A 162 8.07 0.72 -14.33
N ASN A 163 7.60 -0.36 -13.71
CA ASN A 163 6.50 -0.30 -12.75
C ASN A 163 6.91 0.51 -11.51
N LEU A 164 6.01 1.31 -10.94
CA LEU A 164 6.32 2.06 -9.71
C LEU A 164 6.65 1.10 -8.55
N ILE A 165 5.81 0.07 -8.38
CA ILE A 165 5.96 -0.97 -7.36
C ILE A 165 5.80 -2.33 -8.02
N ASP A 166 6.78 -3.23 -7.84
CA ASP A 166 6.79 -4.57 -8.43
C ASP A 166 7.00 -5.63 -7.34
N PHE A 167 6.01 -6.51 -7.16
CA PHE A 167 6.06 -7.67 -6.28
C PHE A 167 5.90 -8.94 -7.11
N SER A 168 6.99 -9.65 -7.32
CA SER A 168 6.98 -10.94 -8.02
C SER A 168 7.74 -11.98 -7.17
N PRO A 169 7.28 -12.28 -5.95
CA PRO A 169 7.99 -13.17 -5.04
C PRO A 169 8.06 -14.60 -5.59
N GLY A 170 9.21 -15.24 -5.40
CA GLY A 170 9.36 -16.67 -5.64
C GLY A 170 8.69 -17.51 -4.54
N GLY A 171 8.15 -18.68 -4.92
CA GLY A 171 7.69 -19.71 -3.98
C GLY A 171 6.27 -19.55 -3.42
N ASN A 172 5.83 -20.54 -2.63
CA ASN A 172 4.43 -20.72 -2.24
C ASN A 172 4.05 -20.08 -0.89
N LYS A 173 4.75 -19.02 -0.46
CA LYS A 173 4.50 -18.41 0.85
C LYS A 173 3.48 -17.27 0.75
N PHE A 174 2.77 -17.07 1.86
CA PHE A 174 1.75 -16.03 1.97
C PHE A 174 2.37 -14.64 2.08
N VAL A 175 1.93 -13.73 1.23
CA VAL A 175 2.31 -12.32 1.16
C VAL A 175 1.06 -11.46 1.28
N GLN A 176 1.16 -10.46 2.15
CA GLN A 176 0.16 -9.41 2.24
C GLN A 176 0.78 -8.06 1.90
N ILE A 177 0.13 -7.30 1.03
CA ILE A 177 0.55 -5.94 0.64
C ILE A 177 -0.58 -4.98 1.01
N LYS A 178 -0.28 -3.93 1.78
CA LYS A 178 -1.26 -2.93 2.18
C LYS A 178 -0.78 -1.51 1.89
N PHE A 179 -1.69 -0.71 1.35
CA PHE A 179 -1.52 0.73 1.16
C PHE A 179 -2.52 1.45 2.06
N PHE A 180 -2.01 2.28 2.98
CA PHE A 180 -2.81 3.06 3.92
C PHE A 180 -2.58 4.54 3.69
N ASN A 181 -3.66 5.28 3.41
CA ASN A 181 -3.61 6.75 3.25
C ASN A 181 -2.57 7.20 2.20
N CYS A 182 -2.42 6.44 1.11
CA CYS A 182 -1.45 6.74 0.06
C CYS A 182 -2.10 7.55 -1.07
N THR A 183 -1.35 8.49 -1.64
CA THR A 183 -1.78 9.27 -2.80
C THR A 183 -0.89 8.95 -3.99
N PHE A 184 -1.48 8.71 -5.16
CA PHE A 184 -0.80 8.53 -6.44
C PHE A 184 -1.30 9.61 -7.40
N LYS A 185 -0.43 10.53 -7.82
CA LYS A 185 -0.83 11.70 -8.62
C LYS A 185 0.09 11.94 -9.81
N ASN A 186 -0.45 12.12 -11.01
CA ASN A 186 0.35 12.36 -12.23
C ASN A 186 1.37 11.23 -12.43
N ILE A 187 0.87 10.00 -12.56
CA ILE A 187 1.71 8.81 -12.76
C ILE A 187 1.58 8.36 -14.22
N GLU A 188 2.73 8.29 -14.88
CA GLU A 188 2.97 7.91 -16.27
C GLU A 188 4.02 6.79 -16.32
N THR A 189 3.59 5.58 -16.02
CA THR A 189 4.41 4.36 -16.00
C THR A 189 3.67 3.21 -16.70
N PRO A 190 4.30 2.06 -16.99
CA PRO A 190 3.56 0.88 -17.43
C PRO A 190 2.47 0.48 -16.42
N SER A 191 2.81 0.42 -15.13
CA SER A 191 1.86 0.12 -14.03
C SER A 191 2.29 0.83 -12.74
N ILE A 192 1.33 1.06 -11.83
CA ILE A 192 1.60 1.52 -10.46
C ILE A 192 2.00 0.32 -9.59
N LEU A 193 1.22 -0.76 -9.66
CA LEU A 193 1.48 -1.99 -8.92
C LEU A 193 1.38 -3.18 -9.86
N THR A 194 2.43 -3.99 -9.87
CA THR A 194 2.40 -5.36 -10.39
C THR A 194 2.60 -6.32 -9.22
N ALA A 195 1.71 -7.29 -9.05
CA ALA A 195 1.83 -8.34 -8.05
C ALA A 195 1.57 -9.72 -8.67
N ASN A 196 2.63 -10.47 -8.93
CA ASN A 196 2.58 -11.79 -9.56
C ASN A 196 2.79 -12.89 -8.53
N PHE A 197 1.68 -13.43 -8.02
CA PHE A 197 1.73 -14.55 -7.08
C PHE A 197 1.56 -15.90 -7.79
N PRO A 198 2.26 -16.95 -7.34
CA PRO A 198 2.04 -18.29 -7.88
C PRO A 198 0.64 -18.81 -7.51
N PHE A 199 0.05 -19.62 -8.39
CA PHE A 199 -1.32 -20.14 -8.25
C PHE A 199 -1.57 -20.88 -6.93
N SER A 200 -0.54 -21.54 -6.40
CA SER A 200 -0.53 -22.24 -5.12
C SER A 200 -0.73 -21.34 -3.89
N ALA A 201 -0.57 -20.02 -4.04
CA ALA A 201 -0.56 -19.07 -2.94
C ALA A 201 -1.91 -18.31 -2.80
N ILE A 202 -3.02 -19.07 -2.76
CA ILE A 202 -4.42 -18.60 -2.74
C ILE A 202 -4.71 -17.60 -1.60
N ASN A 203 -3.90 -17.62 -0.54
CA ASN A 203 -4.11 -16.75 0.61
C ASN A 203 -3.60 -15.33 0.41
N ASN A 204 -2.81 -15.03 -0.64
CA ASN A 204 -2.20 -13.71 -0.85
C ASN A 204 -3.23 -12.59 -0.88
N ARG A 205 -2.85 -11.43 -0.33
CA ARG A 205 -3.76 -10.29 -0.18
C ARG A 205 -3.10 -9.01 -0.63
N VAL A 206 -3.83 -8.22 -1.41
CA VAL A 206 -3.50 -6.83 -1.69
C VAL A 206 -4.62 -5.95 -1.17
N SER A 207 -4.30 -4.85 -0.51
CA SER A 207 -5.32 -3.97 0.04
C SER A 207 -4.96 -2.51 -0.10
N PHE A 208 -5.94 -1.72 -0.51
CA PHE A 208 -5.90 -0.27 -0.57
C PHE A 208 -6.94 0.28 0.39
N TYR A 209 -6.48 1.04 1.39
CA TYR A 209 -7.31 1.67 2.40
C TYR A 209 -7.10 3.17 2.35
N ASN A 210 -8.19 3.93 2.20
CA ASN A 210 -8.17 5.38 2.13
C ASN A 210 -7.10 5.93 1.15
N SER A 211 -6.91 5.24 0.04
CA SER A 211 -5.92 5.59 -0.98
C SER A 211 -6.58 6.37 -2.11
N ASP A 212 -5.83 7.26 -2.75
CA ASP A 212 -6.36 8.18 -3.74
C ASP A 212 -5.48 8.23 -4.99
N PHE A 213 -6.10 7.97 -6.14
CA PHE A 213 -5.46 7.88 -7.45
C PHE A 213 -5.99 9.01 -8.34
N ARG A 214 -5.09 9.89 -8.82
CA ARG A 214 -5.46 11.09 -9.60
C ARG A 214 -4.57 11.30 -10.81
N ASN A 215 -5.17 11.57 -11.97
CA ASN A 215 -4.43 11.84 -13.21
C ASN A 215 -3.41 10.72 -13.49
N ILE A 216 -3.93 9.49 -13.56
CA ILE A 216 -3.15 8.30 -13.88
C ILE A 216 -3.24 8.06 -15.39
N SER A 217 -2.09 7.84 -16.01
CA SER A 217 -1.96 7.57 -17.45
C SER A 217 -0.91 6.50 -17.65
N THR A 218 -1.33 5.24 -17.71
CA THR A 218 -0.41 4.10 -17.85
C THR A 218 -0.47 3.49 -19.25
N ILE A 219 0.66 2.93 -19.71
CA ILE A 219 0.71 2.18 -20.98
C ILE A 219 -0.07 0.88 -20.87
N ASN A 220 0.04 0.20 -19.71
CA ASN A 220 -0.77 -0.97 -19.36
C ASN A 220 -1.89 -0.57 -18.38
N ASN A 221 -2.30 -1.48 -17.51
CA ASN A 221 -3.23 -1.22 -16.42
C ASN A 221 -2.47 -0.69 -15.19
N PRO A 222 -3.00 0.32 -14.46
CA PRO A 222 -2.38 0.82 -13.24
C PRO A 222 -2.12 -0.27 -12.19
N VAL A 223 -3.02 -1.24 -12.06
CA VAL A 223 -2.89 -2.32 -11.09
C VAL A 223 -3.02 -3.67 -11.80
N VAL A 224 -1.96 -4.46 -11.78
CA VAL A 224 -1.92 -5.82 -12.34
C VAL A 224 -1.66 -6.80 -11.20
N ILE A 225 -2.59 -7.70 -10.92
CA ILE A 225 -2.48 -8.65 -9.80
C ILE A 225 -3.01 -10.02 -10.22
N ASN A 226 -2.25 -11.08 -9.96
CA ASN A 226 -2.68 -12.46 -10.22
C ASN A 226 -2.80 -13.26 -8.91
N HIS A 227 -3.80 -14.15 -8.84
CA HIS A 227 -4.02 -15.10 -7.73
C HIS A 227 -4.06 -14.43 -6.33
N SER A 228 -4.92 -13.42 -6.16
CA SER A 228 -4.98 -12.68 -4.90
C SER A 228 -6.40 -12.32 -4.46
N ASN A 229 -6.56 -12.09 -3.16
CA ASN A 229 -7.72 -11.42 -2.59
C ASN A 229 -7.43 -9.93 -2.43
N ILE A 230 -8.20 -9.10 -3.13
CA ILE A 230 -7.99 -7.66 -3.25
C ILE A 230 -9.09 -6.92 -2.50
N LYS A 231 -8.71 -5.96 -1.66
CA LYS A 231 -9.64 -5.03 -1.02
C LYS A 231 -9.35 -3.61 -1.46
N PHE A 232 -10.38 -2.90 -1.92
CA PHE A 232 -10.32 -1.49 -2.27
C PHE A 232 -11.36 -0.72 -1.47
N THR A 233 -10.95 -0.22 -0.31
CA THR A 233 -11.85 0.28 0.74
C THR A 233 -11.59 1.75 1.03
N ASP A 234 -12.68 2.54 1.12
CA ASP A 234 -12.66 3.99 1.35
C ASP A 234 -11.71 4.74 0.39
N SER A 235 -11.47 4.18 -0.79
CA SER A 235 -10.42 4.63 -1.71
C SER A 235 -11.03 5.26 -2.95
N ASN A 236 -10.29 6.14 -3.61
CA ASN A 236 -10.81 6.95 -4.71
C ASN A 236 -9.96 6.79 -5.97
N ILE A 237 -10.62 6.62 -7.12
CA ILE A 237 -10.00 6.68 -8.44
C ILE A 237 -10.65 7.84 -9.18
N ASN A 238 -9.93 8.96 -9.28
CA ASN A 238 -10.41 10.20 -9.87
C ASN A 238 -9.63 10.52 -11.15
N TYR A 239 -10.34 10.85 -12.24
CA TYR A 239 -9.75 11.38 -13.48
C TYR A 239 -8.52 10.60 -13.97
N SER A 240 -8.74 9.48 -14.65
CA SER A 240 -7.66 8.65 -15.19
C SER A 240 -7.82 8.55 -16.70
N LYS A 241 -6.83 9.08 -17.44
CA LYS A 241 -6.78 8.99 -18.90
C LYS A 241 -6.00 7.73 -19.25
N MET A 242 -6.71 6.63 -19.39
CA MET A 242 -6.09 5.33 -19.64
C MET A 242 -6.67 4.74 -20.91
N ALA A 243 -5.82 4.10 -21.71
CA ALA A 243 -6.28 3.33 -22.86
C ALA A 243 -6.98 2.02 -22.45
N LEU A 244 -6.79 1.58 -21.20
CA LEU A 244 -7.21 0.29 -20.65
C LEU A 244 -7.96 0.44 -19.31
N THR A 245 -8.39 -0.68 -18.74
CA THR A 245 -9.06 -0.76 -17.42
C THR A 245 -8.10 -0.45 -16.26
N PHE A 246 -8.62 -0.15 -15.07
CA PHE A 246 -7.77 0.20 -13.93
C PHE A 246 -7.07 -1.02 -13.29
N PHE A 247 -7.84 -2.06 -13.01
CA PHE A 247 -7.36 -3.33 -12.48
C PHE A 247 -7.36 -4.37 -13.59
N ASN A 248 -6.25 -5.08 -13.79
CA ASN A 248 -6.18 -6.28 -14.61
C ASN A 248 -5.81 -7.48 -13.75
N LEU A 249 -6.74 -8.42 -13.65
CA LEU A 249 -6.73 -9.46 -12.64
C LEU A 249 -6.81 -10.85 -13.27
N ASP A 250 -6.05 -11.81 -12.76
CA ASP A 250 -6.22 -13.23 -13.11
C ASP A 250 -6.55 -14.05 -11.88
N SER A 251 -7.65 -14.80 -11.96
CA SER A 251 -8.06 -15.79 -10.95
C SER A 251 -8.06 -15.20 -9.54
N SER A 252 -8.65 -14.00 -9.41
CA SER A 252 -8.60 -13.18 -8.20
C SER A 252 -9.99 -12.79 -7.71
N PHE A 253 -10.09 -12.50 -6.41
CA PHE A 253 -11.27 -11.89 -5.82
C PHE A 253 -10.98 -10.41 -5.56
N ILE A 254 -11.86 -9.50 -5.96
CA ILE A 254 -11.75 -8.06 -5.62
C ILE A 254 -13.03 -7.56 -4.98
N LYS A 255 -12.89 -6.91 -3.83
CA LYS A 255 -13.99 -6.23 -3.12
C LYS A 255 -13.78 -4.72 -3.11
N PHE A 256 -14.73 -4.00 -3.68
CA PHE A 256 -14.87 -2.55 -3.54
C PHE A 256 -15.82 -2.25 -2.38
N SER A 257 -15.43 -1.35 -1.47
CA SER A 257 -16.24 -0.99 -0.31
C SER A 257 -16.11 0.50 0.02
N ASN A 258 -17.23 1.23 0.07
CA ASN A 258 -17.26 2.67 0.42
C ASN A 258 -16.32 3.54 -0.43
N SER A 259 -16.04 3.12 -1.66
CA SER A 259 -15.06 3.75 -2.55
C SER A 259 -15.74 4.59 -3.62
N THR A 260 -14.99 5.49 -4.25
CA THR A 260 -15.46 6.26 -5.43
C THR A 260 -14.60 5.91 -6.63
N ILE A 261 -15.23 5.56 -7.75
CA ILE A 261 -14.53 5.26 -9.01
C ILE A 261 -15.09 6.22 -10.06
N SER A 262 -14.24 6.95 -10.76
CA SER A 262 -14.68 7.93 -11.78
C SER A 262 -15.57 7.28 -12.83
N LYS A 263 -16.71 7.92 -13.16
CA LYS A 263 -17.61 7.50 -14.25
C LYS A 263 -16.93 7.49 -15.63
N GLU A 264 -15.84 8.24 -15.78
CA GLU A 264 -15.04 8.27 -17.01
C GLU A 264 -14.30 6.95 -17.26
N LEU A 265 -14.14 6.11 -16.23
CA LEU A 265 -13.62 4.75 -16.36
C LEU A 265 -14.75 3.84 -16.83
N ILE A 266 -14.77 3.54 -18.13
CA ILE A 266 -15.77 2.67 -18.74
C ILE A 266 -15.78 1.28 -18.07
N TYR A 267 -14.59 0.75 -17.74
CA TYR A 267 -14.42 -0.54 -17.08
C TYR A 267 -13.28 -0.50 -16.04
N PRO A 268 -13.59 -0.57 -14.73
CA PRO A 268 -12.56 -0.49 -13.70
C PRO A 268 -11.77 -1.80 -13.53
N VAL A 269 -12.35 -2.95 -13.91
CA VAL A 269 -11.73 -4.27 -13.77
C VAL A 269 -11.76 -5.00 -15.10
N SER A 270 -10.64 -5.66 -15.45
CA SER A 270 -10.50 -6.62 -16.54
C SER A 270 -9.80 -7.91 -16.11
N GLY A 271 -9.73 -8.87 -17.04
CA GLY A 271 -8.95 -10.09 -16.92
C GLY A 271 -9.81 -11.35 -16.96
N ARG A 272 -9.41 -12.42 -16.26
CA ARG A 272 -10.03 -13.76 -16.37
C ARG A 272 -10.34 -14.39 -15.01
N ASN A 273 -11.45 -15.13 -14.93
CA ASN A 273 -11.84 -15.96 -13.77
C ASN A 273 -11.90 -15.18 -12.44
N ASN A 274 -12.38 -13.94 -12.48
CA ASN A 274 -12.41 -13.09 -11.30
C ASN A 274 -13.78 -13.07 -10.63
N TYR A 275 -13.78 -12.93 -9.31
CA TYR A 275 -14.97 -12.58 -8.56
C TYR A 275 -14.90 -11.12 -8.11
N VAL A 276 -15.91 -10.33 -8.44
CA VAL A 276 -15.99 -8.90 -8.13
C VAL A 276 -17.15 -8.66 -7.17
N GLU A 277 -16.86 -8.19 -5.96
CA GLU A 277 -17.86 -7.74 -4.99
C GLU A 277 -17.88 -6.21 -4.93
N VAL A 278 -19.07 -5.62 -4.99
CA VAL A 278 -19.24 -4.16 -4.87
C VAL A 278 -20.22 -3.86 -3.73
N TYR A 279 -19.77 -3.02 -2.79
CA TYR A 279 -20.55 -2.59 -1.63
C TYR A 279 -20.44 -1.07 -1.42
N LYS A 280 -21.57 -0.35 -1.48
CA LYS A 280 -21.62 1.12 -1.24
C LYS A 280 -20.56 1.91 -2.03
N THR A 281 -20.22 1.46 -3.24
CA THR A 281 -19.25 2.10 -4.13
C THR A 281 -19.98 2.96 -5.15
N LYS A 282 -19.62 4.23 -5.26
CA LYS A 282 -20.27 5.18 -6.18
C LYS A 282 -19.58 5.17 -7.53
N ASP A 283 -20.36 5.54 -8.55
CA ASP A 283 -19.87 5.95 -9.88
C ASP A 283 -19.16 4.86 -10.70
N MET A 284 -19.40 3.59 -10.37
CA MET A 284 -18.80 2.43 -11.03
C MET A 284 -19.68 1.89 -12.18
N THR A 285 -19.17 1.96 -13.41
CA THR A 285 -19.73 1.22 -14.56
C THR A 285 -19.19 -0.22 -14.55
N LEU A 286 -20.07 -1.20 -14.77
CA LEU A 286 -19.77 -2.64 -14.55
C LEU A 286 -18.67 -3.16 -15.49
N ALA A 287 -17.78 -3.99 -14.92
CA ALA A 287 -16.51 -4.50 -15.48
C ALA A 287 -16.56 -5.15 -16.87
N TYR A 288 -15.43 -5.12 -17.59
CA TYR A 288 -15.20 -5.88 -18.82
C TYR A 288 -14.24 -7.03 -18.52
N CYS A 289 -14.75 -8.21 -18.19
CA CYS A 289 -13.89 -9.35 -17.92
C CYS A 289 -14.50 -10.71 -18.30
N TYR A 290 -13.62 -11.63 -18.68
CA TYR A 290 -13.96 -12.97 -19.17
C TYR A 290 -14.14 -13.93 -17.99
N ASN A 291 -15.23 -14.69 -17.95
CA ASN A 291 -15.59 -15.58 -16.84
C ASN A 291 -15.57 -14.88 -15.47
N CYS A 292 -16.17 -13.70 -15.40
CA CYS A 292 -16.31 -12.98 -14.14
C CYS A 292 -17.66 -13.19 -13.48
N PHE A 293 -17.64 -13.30 -12.16
CA PHE A 293 -18.83 -13.29 -11.33
C PHE A 293 -18.89 -11.95 -10.60
N ILE A 294 -19.96 -11.18 -10.82
CA ILE A 294 -20.14 -9.88 -10.17
C ILE A 294 -21.29 -9.99 -9.17
N SER A 295 -21.00 -9.66 -7.91
CA SER A 295 -22.00 -9.54 -6.85
C SER A 295 -22.08 -8.09 -6.38
N LYS A 296 -23.28 -7.52 -6.47
CA LYS A 296 -23.61 -6.19 -5.92
C LYS A 296 -24.48 -6.37 -4.69
N SER A 297 -24.02 -5.86 -3.56
CA SER A 297 -24.81 -5.81 -2.33
C SER A 297 -25.24 -4.37 -2.06
N ASP A 298 -26.13 -3.87 -2.91
CA ASP A 298 -26.87 -2.65 -2.60
C ASP A 298 -27.97 -3.03 -1.61
N THR A 299 -27.65 -2.90 -0.32
CA THR A 299 -28.72 -2.78 0.67
C THR A 299 -29.38 -1.44 0.39
N LYS A 300 -30.56 -1.49 -0.22
CA LYS A 300 -31.46 -0.36 -0.44
C LYS A 300 -31.54 0.44 0.87
N ASP A 301 -31.08 1.70 0.83
CA ASP A 301 -31.59 2.72 1.75
C ASP A 301 -32.96 3.18 1.24
#